data_AF-A0AAD8H3J2-F1
#
_entry.id   AF-A0AAD8H3J2-F1
#
_cell.length_a   1.000
_cell.length_b   1.000
_cell.length_c   1.000
_cell.angle_alpha   90.00
_cell.angle_beta   90.00
_cell.angle_gamma   90.00
#
_symmetry.space_group_name_H-M   'P 1'
#
loop_
_entity.id
_entity.type
_entity.pdbx_description
1 polymer ?
#
loop_
_entity_poly.entity_id
_entity_poly.type
_entity_poly.pdbx_seq_one_letter_code
_entity_poly.pdbx_strand_id
1 'polypeptide(L)'
;MNHFHIYEAIGHGKYSTVYKGRKKKSIEYFAIKSVDKSHKSKILQEHADKQKSIAGLVPAIEKARLYRGKGGEIMRSAVSRFIECVSLSNISLPEKIKHSLLDTLNENMRHPNSQIQNVAVEAFKHFVLAYLVEEKPEDRDAEARVNAVKGLVSACETLCATKECSQLLPEEDIVSLYHMIMNEVMHSLLEALEDYSVDNRGDVGS
;
A
#
# COMPACT_ATOMS: atom_id res chain seq x y z
N MET A 1 -12.28 -22.47 3.55
CA MET A 1 -11.51 -23.24 4.55
C MET A 1 -10.49 -24.23 3.95
N ASN A 2 -10.49 -24.47 2.64
CA ASN A 2 -9.71 -25.56 2.02
C ASN A 2 -8.18 -25.44 2.11
N HIS A 3 -7.66 -24.28 2.50
CA HIS A 3 -6.24 -23.97 2.58
C HIS A 3 -5.62 -24.26 3.96
N PHE A 4 -6.45 -24.56 4.96
CA PHE A 4 -6.02 -24.79 6.33
C PHE A 4 -6.35 -26.21 6.78
N HIS A 5 -5.48 -26.78 7.60
CA HIS A 5 -5.78 -27.93 8.43
C HIS A 5 -6.26 -27.43 9.78
N ILE A 6 -7.49 -27.75 10.15
CA ILE A 6 -8.15 -27.30 11.40
C ILE A 6 -7.89 -28.37 12.46
N TYR A 7 -7.37 -27.96 13.62
CA TYR A 7 -7.17 -28.80 14.79
C TYR A 7 -8.29 -28.56 15.81
N GLU A 8 -7.95 -28.54 17.10
CA GLU A 8 -8.87 -28.35 18.21
C GLU A 8 -9.43 -26.93 18.29
N ALA A 9 -10.62 -26.84 18.89
CA ALA A 9 -11.20 -25.58 19.30
C ALA A 9 -10.42 -25.04 20.51
N ILE A 10 -9.86 -23.84 20.37
CA ILE A 10 -9.08 -23.16 21.40
C ILE A 10 -9.91 -22.09 22.14
N GLY A 11 -11.13 -21.81 21.67
CA GLY A 11 -12.02 -20.85 22.34
C GLY A 11 -13.44 -20.91 21.81
N HIS A 12 -14.41 -20.68 22.70
CA HIS A 12 -15.84 -20.67 22.39
C HIS A 12 -16.45 -19.34 22.82
N GLY A 13 -17.17 -18.70 21.91
CA GLY A 13 -18.01 -17.54 22.15
C GLY A 13 -19.45 -17.85 21.78
N LYS A 14 -20.38 -16.97 22.17
CA LYS A 14 -21.83 -17.19 22.01
C LYS A 14 -22.27 -17.51 20.56
N TYR A 15 -21.56 -16.97 19.57
CA TYR A 15 -21.87 -17.14 18.14
C TYR A 15 -20.62 -17.48 17.31
N SER A 16 -19.56 -17.93 17.96
CA SER A 16 -18.28 -18.18 17.28
C SER A 16 -17.42 -19.20 18.00
N THR A 17 -16.72 -20.02 17.23
CA THR A 17 -15.71 -20.96 17.76
C THR A 17 -14.37 -20.64 17.10
N VAL A 18 -13.31 -20.52 17.90
CA VAL A 18 -11.95 -20.29 17.43
C VAL A 18 -11.20 -21.61 17.45
N TYR A 19 -10.57 -21.96 16.34
CA TYR A 19 -9.78 -23.17 16.18
C TYR A 19 -8.31 -22.84 16.00
N LYS A 20 -7.44 -23.73 16.46
CA LYS A 20 -6.05 -23.74 16.01
C LYS A 20 -6.02 -24.31 14.59
N GLY A 21 -5.54 -23.53 13.64
CA GLY A 21 -5.37 -23.94 12.25
C GLY A 21 -3.91 -23.91 11.84
N ARG A 22 -3.51 -24.74 10.90
CA ARG A 22 -2.20 -24.67 10.23
C ARG A 22 -2.40 -24.49 8.74
N LYS A 23 -1.67 -23.56 8.13
CA LYS A 23 -1.71 -23.38 6.67
C LYS A 23 -1.09 -24.62 6.00
N LYS A 24 -1.79 -25.20 5.03
CA LYS A 24 -1.30 -26.40 4.32
C LYS A 24 0.04 -26.07 3.66
N LYS A 25 0.96 -27.04 3.66
CA LYS A 25 2.35 -26.89 3.16
C LYS A 25 3.21 -25.84 3.90
N SER A 26 2.76 -25.34 5.06
CA SER A 26 3.52 -24.46 5.93
C SER A 26 3.58 -25.04 7.35
N ILE A 27 4.51 -24.56 8.18
CA ILE A 27 4.56 -24.82 9.64
C ILE A 27 3.89 -23.70 10.45
N GLU A 28 3.33 -22.70 9.76
CA GLU A 28 2.67 -21.57 10.39
C GLU A 28 1.28 -21.92 10.91
N TYR A 29 1.03 -21.53 12.15
CA TYR A 29 -0.23 -21.71 12.85
C TYR A 29 -1.00 -20.40 12.96
N PHE A 30 -2.32 -20.49 12.85
CA PHE A 30 -3.26 -19.37 12.83
C PHE A 30 -4.45 -19.68 13.74
N ALA A 31 -5.04 -18.64 14.32
CA ALA A 31 -6.35 -18.74 14.97
C ALA A 31 -7.45 -18.56 13.91
N ILE A 32 -8.28 -19.58 13.71
CA ILE A 32 -9.36 -19.57 12.73
C ILE A 32 -10.69 -19.42 13.46
N LYS A 33 -11.30 -18.24 13.37
CA LYS A 33 -12.61 -17.96 13.97
C LYS A 33 -13.72 -18.34 12.99
N SER A 34 -14.49 -19.38 13.33
CA SER A 34 -15.77 -19.69 12.72
C SER A 34 -16.87 -18.86 13.40
N VAL A 35 -17.80 -18.31 12.63
CA VAL A 35 -18.89 -17.46 13.13
C VAL A 35 -20.20 -17.91 12.49
N ASP A 36 -21.28 -17.92 13.28
CA ASP A 36 -22.61 -18.25 12.78
C ASP A 36 -23.03 -17.33 11.64
N LYS A 37 -23.70 -17.89 10.63
CA LYS A 37 -24.18 -17.13 9.47
C LYS A 37 -25.10 -15.97 9.85
N SER A 38 -25.84 -16.09 10.95
CA SER A 38 -26.69 -15.03 11.51
C SER A 38 -25.92 -13.75 11.87
N HIS A 39 -24.61 -13.85 12.11
CA HIS A 39 -23.75 -12.75 12.50
C HIS A 39 -22.84 -12.26 11.35
N LYS A 40 -23.05 -12.74 10.13
CA LYS A 40 -22.26 -12.32 8.95
C LYS A 40 -22.22 -10.81 8.79
N SER A 41 -23.36 -10.12 8.91
CA SER A 41 -23.44 -8.66 8.81
C SER A 41 -22.56 -7.94 9.84
N LYS A 42 -22.60 -8.41 11.10
CA LYS A 42 -21.78 -7.86 12.19
C LYS A 42 -20.28 -8.00 11.91
N ILE A 43 -19.85 -9.14 11.39
CA ILE A 43 -18.43 -9.36 11.04
C ILE A 43 -17.99 -8.48 9.88
N LEU A 44 -18.83 -8.35 8.83
CA LEU A 44 -18.55 -7.46 7.70
C LEU A 44 -18.46 -6.00 8.15
N GLN A 45 -19.34 -5.58 9.06
CA GLN A 45 -19.30 -4.25 9.64
C GLN A 45 -18.04 -4.02 10.48
N GLU A 46 -17.68 -4.97 11.36
CA GLU A 46 -16.45 -4.89 12.15
C GLU A 46 -15.20 -4.78 11.27
N HIS A 47 -15.16 -5.52 10.17
CA HIS A 47 -14.10 -5.44 9.18
C HIS A 47 -14.03 -4.05 8.53
N ALA A 48 -15.17 -3.55 8.04
CA ALA A 48 -15.25 -2.23 7.41
C ALA A 48 -14.87 -1.10 8.38
N ASP A 49 -15.30 -1.15 9.63
CA ASP A 49 -15.00 -0.14 10.64
C ASP A 49 -13.51 -0.12 11.00
N LYS A 50 -12.87 -1.29 11.08
CA LYS A 50 -11.42 -1.39 11.26
C LYS A 50 -10.65 -0.80 10.08
N GLN A 51 -11.06 -1.10 8.84
CA GLN A 51 -10.44 -0.52 7.65
C GLN A 51 -10.59 1.01 7.62
N LYS A 52 -11.77 1.54 7.95
CA LYS A 52 -12.00 3.00 8.07
C LYS A 52 -11.11 3.63 9.14
N SER A 53 -10.96 2.98 10.29
CA SER A 53 -10.07 3.46 11.35
C SER A 53 -8.62 3.55 10.87
N ILE A 54 -8.14 2.54 10.13
CA ILE A 54 -6.78 2.52 9.57
C ILE A 54 -6.62 3.65 8.53
N ALA A 55 -7.59 3.81 7.62
CA ALA A 55 -7.57 4.85 6.59
C ALA A 55 -7.55 6.27 7.18
N GLY A 56 -8.13 6.46 8.38
CA GLY A 56 -8.17 7.76 9.05
C GLY A 56 -6.91 8.16 9.82
N LEU A 57 -5.92 7.27 9.97
CA LEU A 57 -4.75 7.53 10.81
C LEU A 57 -3.81 8.60 10.24
N VAL A 58 -3.44 8.51 8.97
CA VAL A 58 -2.53 9.51 8.35
C VAL A 58 -3.16 10.92 8.32
N PRO A 59 -4.42 11.10 7.90
CA PRO A 59 -5.08 12.41 8.01
C PRO A 59 -5.16 12.93 9.45
N ALA A 60 -5.30 12.05 10.45
CA ALA A 60 -5.30 12.45 11.85
C ALA A 60 -3.92 12.95 12.31
N ILE A 61 -2.84 12.31 11.85
CA ILE A 61 -1.44 12.72 12.12
C ILE A 61 -1.16 14.11 11.51
N GLU A 62 -1.58 14.33 10.26
CA GLU A 62 -1.48 15.63 9.59
C GLU A 62 -2.23 16.72 10.36
N LYS A 63 -3.48 16.45 10.74
CA LYS A 63 -4.32 17.37 11.52
C LYS A 63 -3.69 17.69 12.88
N ALA A 64 -3.07 16.70 13.51
CA ALA A 64 -2.34 16.85 14.77
C ALA A 64 -0.99 17.57 14.62
N ARG A 65 -0.58 17.92 13.39
CA ARG A 65 0.63 18.70 13.10
C ARG A 65 1.93 18.03 13.58
N LEU A 66 1.95 16.70 13.56
CA LEU A 66 3.05 15.90 14.13
C LEU A 66 4.32 15.83 13.24
N TYR A 67 4.29 16.37 12.02
CA TYR A 67 5.45 16.41 11.12
C TYR A 67 6.46 17.53 11.40
N ARG A 68 6.36 18.23 12.54
CA ARG A 68 7.23 19.38 12.85
C ARG A 68 8.40 19.02 13.76
N GLY A 69 9.54 19.69 13.53
CA GLY A 69 10.74 19.55 14.34
C GLY A 69 11.38 18.16 14.24
N LYS A 70 12.25 17.83 15.20
CA LYS A 70 12.98 16.55 15.18
C LYS A 70 12.07 15.32 15.33
N GLY A 71 11.00 15.43 16.12
CA GLY A 71 9.97 14.39 16.22
C GLY A 71 9.21 14.17 14.91
N GLY A 72 9.12 15.21 14.07
CA GLY A 72 8.52 15.13 12.74
C GLY A 72 9.26 14.21 11.78
N GLU A 73 10.59 14.15 11.86
CA GLU A 73 11.39 13.24 11.03
C GLU A 73 11.08 11.77 11.36
N ILE A 74 11.01 11.44 12.65
CA ILE A 74 10.63 10.09 13.12
C ILE A 74 9.21 9.75 12.65
N MET A 75 8.29 10.72 12.73
CA MET A 75 6.91 10.53 12.29
C MET A 75 6.83 10.30 10.77
N ARG A 76 7.62 11.00 9.95
CA ARG A 76 7.66 10.79 8.50
C ARG A 76 8.09 9.37 8.14
N SER A 77 9.18 8.88 8.74
CA SER A 77 9.60 7.47 8.56
C SER A 77 8.52 6.49 9.03
N ALA A 78 7.90 6.74 10.18
CA ALA A 78 6.84 5.87 10.71
C ALA A 78 5.60 5.85 9.81
N VAL A 79 5.20 6.99 9.25
CA VAL A 79 4.06 7.09 8.34
C VAL A 79 4.36 6.40 7.02
N SER A 80 5.55 6.58 6.44
CA SER A 80 5.94 5.84 5.23
C SER A 80 5.88 4.32 5.46
N ARG A 81 6.44 3.81 6.57
CA ARG A 81 6.34 2.39 6.92
C ARG A 81 4.90 1.93 7.16
N PHE A 82 4.07 2.79 7.77
CA PHE A 82 2.66 2.49 7.96
C PHE A 82 1.93 2.35 6.62
N ILE A 83 2.16 3.26 5.67
CA ILE A 83 1.57 3.21 4.33
C ILE A 83 2.00 1.92 3.62
N GLU A 84 3.27 1.54 3.70
CA GLU A 84 3.77 0.27 3.16
C GLU A 84 2.99 -0.93 3.72
N CYS A 85 2.77 -1.00 5.04
CA CYS A 85 2.01 -2.08 5.66
C CYS A 85 0.53 -2.08 5.25
N VAL A 86 -0.07 -0.91 5.06
CA VAL A 86 -1.44 -0.76 4.56
C VAL A 86 -1.55 -1.31 3.13
N SER A 87 -0.58 -0.99 2.27
CA SER A 87 -0.46 -1.49 0.90
C SER A 87 -0.24 -3.00 0.84
N LEU A 88 0.70 -3.54 1.61
CA LEU A 88 0.94 -4.99 1.69
C LEU A 88 -0.28 -5.77 2.17
N SER A 89 -1.11 -5.15 3.02
CA SER A 89 -2.35 -5.74 3.53
C SER A 89 -3.54 -5.57 2.58
N ASN A 90 -3.37 -4.88 1.44
CA ASN A 90 -4.42 -4.59 0.45
C ASN A 90 -5.70 -4.03 1.09
N ILE A 91 -5.55 -3.09 2.03
CA ILE A 91 -6.69 -2.48 2.71
C ILE A 91 -7.45 -1.61 1.71
N SER A 92 -8.78 -1.76 1.65
CA SER A 92 -9.60 -0.90 0.79
C SER A 92 -9.59 0.53 1.33
N LEU A 93 -9.11 1.47 0.52
CA LEU A 93 -9.01 2.89 0.84
C LEU A 93 -9.90 3.73 -0.08
N PRO A 94 -10.60 4.75 0.44
CA PRO A 94 -11.25 5.75 -0.41
C PRO A 94 -10.22 6.50 -1.26
N GLU A 95 -10.61 6.89 -2.48
CA GLU A 95 -9.69 7.53 -3.45
C GLU A 95 -9.04 8.81 -2.91
N LYS A 96 -9.81 9.63 -2.18
CA LYS A 96 -9.29 10.80 -1.49
C LYS A 96 -8.15 10.49 -0.51
N ILE A 97 -8.23 9.34 0.16
CA ILE A 97 -7.18 8.90 1.09
C ILE A 97 -5.97 8.42 0.29
N LYS A 98 -6.16 7.64 -0.79
CA LYS A 98 -5.04 7.24 -1.66
C LYS A 98 -4.23 8.44 -2.16
N HIS A 99 -4.92 9.48 -2.64
CA HIS A 99 -4.28 10.74 -3.05
C HIS A 99 -3.50 11.40 -1.90
N SER A 100 -4.09 11.54 -0.72
CA SER A 100 -3.42 12.13 0.46
C SER A 100 -2.20 11.30 0.92
N LEU A 101 -2.27 9.97 0.85
CA LEU A 101 -1.13 9.10 1.14
C LEU A 101 -0.02 9.26 0.09
N LEU A 102 -0.38 9.37 -1.19
CA LEU A 102 0.55 9.63 -2.27
C LEU A 102 1.26 10.98 -2.09
N ASP A 103 0.52 12.04 -1.76
CA ASP A 103 1.10 13.36 -1.46
C ASP A 103 2.10 13.28 -0.29
N THR A 104 1.74 12.55 0.78
CA THR A 104 2.63 12.32 1.92
C THR A 104 3.90 11.59 1.52
N LEU A 105 3.81 10.54 0.69
CA LEU A 105 4.97 9.81 0.20
C LEU A 105 5.85 10.71 -0.67
N ASN A 106 5.28 11.51 -1.56
CA ASN A 106 5.99 12.45 -2.42
C ASN A 106 6.78 13.48 -1.60
N GLU A 107 6.16 14.05 -0.57
CA GLU A 107 6.87 14.95 0.36
C GLU A 107 8.05 14.26 1.05
N ASN A 108 7.86 13.02 1.50
CA ASN A 108 8.90 12.27 2.21
C ASN A 108 10.04 11.84 1.27
N MET A 109 9.76 11.50 0.01
CA MET A 109 10.77 11.19 -1.01
C MET A 109 11.64 12.40 -1.37
N ARG A 110 11.12 13.62 -1.25
CA ARG A 110 11.87 14.87 -1.46
C ARG A 110 12.58 15.37 -0.21
N HIS A 111 12.46 14.68 0.92
CA HIS A 111 13.05 15.11 2.20
C HIS A 111 14.58 15.01 2.15
N PRO A 112 15.38 15.94 2.69
CA PRO A 112 16.84 15.89 2.63
C PRO A 112 17.51 14.76 3.43
N ASN A 113 16.74 13.93 4.14
CA ASN A 113 17.27 12.85 4.97
C ASN A 113 17.09 11.53 4.21
N SER A 114 18.20 10.89 3.85
CA SER A 114 18.22 9.64 3.06
C SER A 114 17.42 8.50 3.72
N GLN A 115 17.40 8.42 5.05
CA GLN A 115 16.61 7.40 5.75
C GLN A 115 15.10 7.59 5.52
N ILE A 116 14.64 8.85 5.49
CA ILE A 116 13.23 9.16 5.21
C ILE A 116 12.93 8.88 3.73
N GLN A 117 13.83 9.26 2.83
CA GLN A 117 13.69 9.00 1.39
C GLN A 117 13.57 7.50 1.10
N ASN A 118 14.51 6.69 1.60
CA ASN A 118 14.55 5.25 1.33
C ASN A 118 13.29 4.53 1.82
N VAL A 119 12.83 4.85 3.04
CA VAL A 119 11.59 4.26 3.59
C VAL A 119 10.37 4.73 2.79
N ALA A 120 10.37 5.98 2.30
CA ALA A 120 9.30 6.50 1.46
C ALA A 120 9.26 5.84 0.07
N VAL A 121 10.40 5.58 -0.56
CA VAL A 121 10.46 4.89 -1.86
C VAL A 121 10.00 3.43 -1.74
N GLU A 122 10.44 2.72 -0.70
CA GLU A 122 9.96 1.35 -0.44
C GLU A 122 8.45 1.32 -0.20
N ALA A 123 7.92 2.28 0.57
CA ALA A 123 6.48 2.41 0.75
C ALA A 123 5.76 2.74 -0.56
N PHE A 124 6.34 3.63 -1.39
CA PHE A 124 5.80 4.02 -2.68
C PHE A 124 5.72 2.85 -3.66
N LYS A 125 6.76 2.02 -3.74
CA LYS A 125 6.77 0.78 -4.55
C LYS A 125 5.56 -0.10 -4.22
N HIS A 126 5.36 -0.44 -2.94
CA HIS A 126 4.24 -1.28 -2.53
C HIS A 126 2.89 -0.57 -2.72
N PHE A 127 2.85 0.75 -2.54
CA PHE A 127 1.66 1.55 -2.75
C PHE A 127 1.20 1.56 -4.21
N VAL A 128 2.14 1.74 -5.14
CA VAL A 128 1.87 1.67 -6.59
C VAL A 128 1.28 0.31 -6.95
N LEU A 129 1.94 -0.77 -6.52
CA LEU A 129 1.50 -2.14 -6.82
C LEU A 129 0.12 -2.47 -6.23
N ALA A 130 -0.18 -1.98 -5.03
CA ALA A 130 -1.44 -2.30 -4.36
C ALA A 130 -2.63 -1.44 -4.83
N TYR A 131 -2.38 -0.20 -5.27
CA TYR A 131 -3.46 0.80 -5.43
C TYR A 131 -3.49 1.53 -6.77
N LEU A 132 -2.40 1.51 -7.54
CA LEU A 132 -2.32 2.18 -8.84
C LEU A 132 -2.23 1.20 -10.01
N VAL A 133 -1.89 -0.07 -9.75
CA VAL A 133 -1.81 -1.13 -10.76
C VAL A 133 -2.89 -2.16 -10.47
N GLU A 134 -3.90 -2.27 -11.33
CA GLU A 134 -4.93 -3.32 -11.22
C GLU A 134 -4.41 -4.65 -11.82
N GLU A 135 -4.26 -5.68 -10.97
CA GLU A 135 -3.81 -7.01 -11.42
C GLU A 135 -4.81 -7.73 -12.34
N LYS A 136 -6.12 -7.42 -12.23
CA LYS A 136 -7.16 -8.12 -13.00
C LYS A 136 -7.58 -7.32 -14.23
N PRO A 137 -7.41 -7.87 -15.46
CA PRO A 137 -7.75 -7.18 -16.71
C PRO A 137 -9.20 -6.68 -16.79
N GLU A 138 -10.14 -7.43 -16.20
CA GLU A 138 -11.57 -7.10 -16.21
C GLU A 138 -11.98 -5.91 -15.32
N ASP A 139 -11.16 -5.53 -14.34
CA ASP A 139 -11.43 -4.43 -13.40
C ASP A 139 -10.67 -3.14 -13.76
N ARG A 140 -9.91 -3.15 -14.86
CA ARG A 140 -9.05 -2.04 -15.30
C ARG A 140 -9.87 -0.92 -15.93
N ASP A 141 -9.86 0.24 -15.28
CA ASP A 141 -10.58 1.43 -15.73
C ASP A 141 -9.63 2.53 -16.24
N ALA A 142 -10.22 3.57 -16.82
CA ALA A 142 -9.46 4.74 -17.25
C ALA A 142 -8.68 5.45 -16.13
N GLU A 143 -9.09 5.30 -14.87
CA GLU A 143 -8.51 6.00 -13.72
C GLU A 143 -7.20 5.33 -13.27
N ALA A 144 -7.09 3.99 -13.36
CA ALA A 144 -5.84 3.27 -13.14
C ALA A 144 -4.70 3.82 -14.01
N ARG A 145 -4.99 4.16 -15.27
CA ARG A 145 -4.03 4.78 -16.19
C ARG A 145 -3.62 6.17 -15.75
N VAL A 146 -4.59 7.01 -15.36
CA VAL A 146 -4.34 8.36 -14.84
C VAL A 146 -3.43 8.28 -13.60
N ASN A 147 -3.68 7.28 -12.74
CA ASN A 147 -2.90 7.00 -11.56
C ASN A 147 -1.48 6.50 -11.87
N ALA A 148 -1.31 5.66 -12.89
CA ALA A 148 0.01 5.27 -13.40
C ALA A 148 0.80 6.46 -13.94
N VAL A 149 0.17 7.35 -14.72
CA VAL A 149 0.82 8.59 -15.19
C VAL A 149 1.24 9.48 -14.02
N LYS A 150 0.36 9.71 -13.03
CA LYS A 150 0.70 10.47 -11.82
C LYS A 150 1.89 9.83 -11.07
N GLY A 151 1.90 8.49 -10.97
CA GLY A 151 3.00 7.74 -10.38
C GLY A 151 4.33 7.94 -11.11
N LEU A 152 4.32 7.92 -12.45
CA LEU A 152 5.51 8.16 -13.28
C LEU A 152 6.05 9.57 -13.09
N VAL A 153 5.16 10.57 -13.04
CA VAL A 153 5.55 11.96 -12.77
C VAL A 153 6.27 12.05 -11.43
N SER A 154 5.70 11.46 -10.37
CA SER A 154 6.33 11.46 -9.05
C SER A 154 7.69 10.74 -9.02
N ALA A 155 7.79 9.58 -9.68
CA ALA A 155 9.05 8.84 -9.78
C ALA A 155 10.12 9.67 -10.51
N CYS A 156 9.78 10.31 -11.63
CA CYS A 156 10.66 11.19 -12.38
C CYS A 156 11.08 12.42 -11.58
N GLU A 157 10.17 13.07 -10.86
CA GLU A 157 10.49 14.21 -9.98
C GLU A 157 11.47 13.81 -8.88
N THR A 158 11.28 12.63 -8.29
CA THR A 158 12.18 12.09 -7.24
C THR A 158 13.58 11.81 -7.79
N LEU A 159 13.68 11.25 -9.01
CA LEU A 159 14.96 11.04 -9.70
C LEU A 159 15.67 12.35 -10.08
N CYS A 160 14.92 13.38 -10.44
CA CYS A 160 15.50 14.70 -10.74
C CYS A 160 16.00 15.39 -9.47
N ALA A 161 15.24 15.35 -8.38
CA ALA A 161 15.60 15.97 -7.10
C ALA A 161 16.83 15.31 -6.46
N THR A 162 16.98 13.99 -6.59
CA THR A 162 18.17 13.26 -6.10
C THR A 162 19.45 13.64 -6.85
N LYS A 163 19.35 13.99 -8.15
CA LYS A 163 20.48 14.48 -8.96
C LYS A 163 20.98 15.85 -8.49
N GLU A 164 20.10 16.72 -8.00
CA GLU A 164 20.46 18.02 -7.41
C GLU A 164 21.10 17.86 -6.02
N CYS A 165 20.69 16.84 -5.24
CA CYS A 165 21.27 16.49 -3.94
C CYS A 165 22.55 15.62 -3.99
N SER A 166 23.03 15.27 -5.19
CA SER A 166 24.18 14.39 -5.42
C SER A 166 25.49 14.83 -4.74
N GLN A 167 25.59 16.08 -4.28
CA GLN A 167 26.75 16.62 -3.56
C GLN A 167 26.80 16.21 -2.06
N LEU A 168 25.76 15.56 -1.51
CA LEU A 168 25.60 15.37 -0.06
C LEU A 168 25.41 13.91 0.41
N LEU A 169 25.38 12.92 -0.49
CA LEU A 169 25.10 11.52 -0.13
C LEU A 169 26.21 10.55 -0.62
N PRO A 170 26.41 9.41 0.08
CA PRO A 170 27.30 8.34 -0.39
C PRO A 170 26.81 7.77 -1.73
N GLU A 171 27.72 7.56 -2.69
CA GLU A 171 27.39 7.07 -4.04
C GLU A 171 26.59 5.76 -4.03
N GLU A 172 26.85 4.85 -3.08
CA GLU A 172 26.19 3.54 -3.00
C GLU A 172 24.66 3.63 -2.73
N ASP A 173 24.24 4.51 -1.82
CA ASP A 173 22.82 4.68 -1.47
C ASP A 173 22.05 5.33 -2.63
N ILE A 174 22.67 6.28 -3.33
CA ILE A 174 22.08 6.93 -4.52
C ILE A 174 21.89 5.91 -5.65
N VAL A 175 22.88 5.04 -5.89
CA VAL A 175 22.81 4.01 -6.92
C VAL A 175 21.71 2.99 -6.62
N SER A 176 21.56 2.58 -5.35
CA SER A 176 20.49 1.66 -4.94
C SER A 176 19.09 2.27 -5.13
N LEU A 177 18.92 3.52 -4.72
CA LEU A 177 17.68 4.28 -4.90
C LEU A 177 17.32 4.46 -6.38
N TYR A 178 18.30 4.82 -7.21
CA TYR A 178 18.14 4.95 -8.65
C TYR A 178 17.72 3.63 -9.29
N HIS A 179 18.39 2.54 -8.92
CA HIS A 179 18.09 1.20 -9.44
C HIS A 179 16.66 0.77 -9.10
N MET A 180 16.21 1.00 -7.87
CA MET A 180 14.85 0.66 -7.42
C MET A 180 13.79 1.47 -8.17
N ILE A 181 13.97 2.79 -8.29
CA ILE A 181 12.98 3.62 -8.99
C ILE A 181 12.95 3.26 -10.48
N MET A 182 14.09 3.14 -11.14
CA MET A 182 14.16 2.88 -12.59
C MET A 182 13.71 1.47 -12.98
N ASN A 183 14.12 0.44 -12.25
CA ASN A 183 13.89 -0.94 -12.67
C ASN A 183 12.62 -1.55 -12.11
N GLU A 184 12.17 -1.11 -10.93
CA GLU A 184 11.00 -1.69 -10.29
C GLU A 184 9.79 -0.78 -10.42
N VAL A 185 9.91 0.48 -9.99
CA VAL A 185 8.76 1.39 -9.93
C VAL A 185 8.34 1.87 -11.33
N MET A 186 9.28 2.36 -12.13
CA MET A 186 8.99 2.84 -13.49
C MET A 186 8.50 1.71 -14.40
N HIS A 187 9.06 0.50 -14.28
CA HIS A 187 8.64 -0.65 -15.07
C HIS A 187 7.18 -1.02 -14.78
N SER A 188 6.80 -1.16 -13.51
CA SER A 188 5.42 -1.47 -13.12
C SER A 188 4.42 -0.39 -13.55
N LEU A 189 4.83 0.89 -13.53
CA LEU A 189 3.98 1.99 -13.98
C LEU A 189 3.85 2.05 -15.52
N LEU A 190 4.91 1.74 -16.26
CA LEU A 190 4.87 1.65 -17.72
C LEU A 190 3.99 0.47 -18.17
N GLU A 191 4.10 -0.68 -17.51
CA GLU A 191 3.19 -1.82 -17.74
C GLU A 191 1.72 -1.44 -17.51
N ALA A 192 1.44 -0.64 -16.48
CA ALA A 192 0.09 -0.14 -16.22
C ALA A 192 -0.42 0.87 -17.25
N LEU A 193 0.46 1.48 -18.08
CA LEU A 193 0.04 2.34 -19.19
C LEU A 193 -0.32 1.58 -20.46
N GLU A 194 0.29 0.43 -20.71
CA GLU A 194 0.06 -0.40 -21.90
C GLU A 194 -1.26 -1.19 -21.84
N ASP A 195 -2.04 -0.94 -20.80
CA ASP A 195 -3.16 -1.75 -20.38
C ASP A 195 -4.50 -1.31 -21.00
N TYR A 196 -4.61 -1.50 -22.30
CA TYR A 196 -5.85 -1.23 -23.02
C TYR A 196 -6.85 -2.37 -22.81
N SER A 197 -7.85 -2.15 -21.96
CA SER A 197 -9.09 -2.92 -22.00
C SER A 197 -9.88 -2.53 -23.26
N VAL A 198 -9.96 -3.46 -24.20
CA VAL A 198 -10.85 -3.39 -25.36
C VAL A 198 -12.15 -4.04 -24.94
N ASP A 199 -13.25 -3.30 -24.96
CA ASP A 199 -14.55 -3.88 -24.63
C ASP A 199 -14.96 -4.93 -25.69
N ASN A 200 -16.02 -5.70 -25.43
CA ASN A 200 -16.51 -6.70 -26.38
C ASN A 200 -17.00 -6.09 -27.73
N ARG A 201 -17.02 -4.76 -27.87
CA ARG A 201 -17.40 -4.02 -29.09
C ARG A 201 -16.18 -3.54 -29.88
N GLY A 202 -14.97 -3.70 -29.36
CA GLY A 202 -13.76 -3.20 -29.98
C GLY A 202 -13.43 -1.75 -29.61
N ASP A 203 -14.20 -1.14 -28.70
CA ASP A 203 -13.96 0.21 -28.23
C ASP A 203 -12.88 0.21 -27.14
N VAL A 204 -11.92 1.12 -27.27
CA VAL A 204 -10.81 1.25 -26.35
C VAL A 204 -11.18 2.26 -25.26
N GLY A 205 -11.24 1.79 -24.01
CA GLY A 205 -11.48 2.63 -22.84
C GLY A 205 -12.95 2.74 -22.44
N SER A 206 -13.29 2.03 -21.36
CA SER A 206 -14.36 2.45 -20.44
C SER A 206 -13.80 3.29 -19.31
#